data_AF-A0A6F9A6R9-F1
#
_entry.id   AF-A0A6F9A6R9-F1
#
_cell.length_a   1.000
_cell.length_b   1.000
_cell.length_c   1.000
_cell.angle_alpha   90.00
_cell.angle_beta   90.00
_cell.angle_gamma   90.00
#
_symmetry.space_group_name_H-M   'P 1'
#
loop_
_entity.id
_entity.type
_entity.pdbx_description
1 polymer ?
#
loop_
_entity_poly.entity_id
_entity_poly.type
_entity_poly.pdbx_seq_one_letter_code
_entity_poly.pdbx_strand_id
1 'polypeptide(L)' 'MRIILQKTLLTVKTLKIEKSISDDATDFLAISEKEFEHTEGHLQTNDIPLNGTTATHLRFIITSGYDHFVSVHRVSVE' A
#
# COMPACT_ATOMS: atom_id res chain seq x y z
N MET A 1 -5.92 -12.66 -3.06
CA MET A 1 -5.55 -11.24 -3.11
C MET A 1 -4.18 -11.04 -2.47
N ARG A 2 -3.21 -10.70 -3.31
CA ARG A 2 -1.84 -10.31 -3.01
C ARG A 2 -1.64 -8.92 -3.62
N ILE A 3 -0.98 -8.02 -2.90
CA ILE A 3 -0.65 -6.70 -3.43
C ILE A 3 0.84 -6.65 -3.69
N ILE A 4 1.21 -6.25 -4.91
CA ILE A 4 2.57 -5.97 -5.31
C ILE A 4 2.71 -4.45 -5.42
N LEU A 5 3.51 -3.88 -4.53
CA LEU A 5 3.80 -2.45 -4.52
C LEU A 5 5.20 -2.21 -5.05
N GLN A 6 5.31 -1.44 -6.13
CA GLN A 6 6.57 -0.91 -6.61
C GLN A 6 6.68 0.57 -6.23
N LYS A 7 7.69 0.90 -5.45
CA LYS A 7 7.98 2.29 -5.06
C LYS A 7 9.36 2.71 -5.55
N THR A 8 9.45 3.92 -6.07
CA THR A 8 10.73 4.54 -6.44
C THR A 8 11.17 5.45 -5.30
N LEU A 9 12.46 5.34 -4.96
CA LEU A 9 13.21 6.25 -4.10
C LEU A 9 12.58 6.52 -2.72
N LEU A 10 13.13 5.86 -1.70
CA LEU A 10 13.33 6.32 -0.31
C LEU A 10 12.14 6.81 0.53
N THR A 11 10.95 7.01 -0.01
CA THR A 11 10.09 8.06 0.54
C THR A 11 8.85 7.58 1.26
N VAL A 12 8.28 6.41 0.92
CA VAL A 12 7.14 5.86 1.68
C VAL A 12 7.67 5.11 2.91
N LYS A 13 7.34 5.61 4.10
CA LYS A 13 7.68 4.96 5.37
C LYS A 13 6.58 4.04 5.83
N THR A 14 5.35 4.55 5.93
CA THR A 14 4.20 3.74 6.37
C THR A 14 3.06 3.81 5.37
N LEU A 15 2.56 2.64 4.98
CA LEU A 15 1.40 2.48 4.12
C LEU A 15 0.33 1.67 4.86
N LYS A 16 -0.87 2.24 4.96
CA LYS A 16 -2.06 1.55 5.43
C LYS A 16 -2.91 1.14 4.24
N ILE A 17 -3.40 -0.09 4.27
CA ILE A 17 -4.32 -0.62 3.27
C ILE A 17 -5.64 -0.91 3.96
N GLU A 18 -6.70 -0.42 3.34
CA GLU A 18 -8.06 -0.62 3.77
C GLU A 18 -8.90 -1.16 2.64
N LYS A 19 -9.96 -1.88 2.98
CA LYS A 19 -10.90 -2.44 2.02
C LYS A 19 -12.31 -1.96 2.28
N SER A 20 -13.11 -1.99 1.23
CA SER A 20 -14.55 -2.00 1.32
C SER A 20 -15.13 -3.12 0.47
N ILE A 21 -16.23 -3.71 0.93
CA ILE A 21 -17.07 -4.63 0.16
C ILE A 21 -18.36 -3.96 -0.32
N SER A 22 -18.58 -2.70 0.06
CA SER A 22 -19.70 -1.87 -0.41
C SER A 22 -19.46 -1.47 -1.86
N ASP A 23 -20.53 -1.42 -2.65
CA ASP A 23 -20.51 -0.94 -4.03
C ASP A 23 -20.28 0.58 -4.11
N ASP A 24 -20.60 1.32 -3.04
CA ASP A 24 -20.49 2.79 -2.98
C ASP A 24 -19.14 3.29 -2.42
N ALA A 25 -18.13 2.40 -2.30
CA ALA A 25 -16.83 2.72 -1.69
C ALA A 25 -16.93 3.37 -0.30
N THR A 26 -17.83 2.87 0.55
CA THR A 26 -18.02 3.29 1.95
C THR A 26 -17.44 2.27 2.92
N ASP A 27 -17.49 2.53 4.23
CA ASP A 27 -17.23 1.51 5.27
C ASP A 27 -15.86 0.82 5.17
N PHE A 28 -14.82 1.62 4.90
CA PHE A 28 -13.46 1.12 4.79
C PHE A 28 -12.96 0.54 6.12
N LEU A 29 -12.44 -0.69 6.06
CA LEU A 29 -11.82 -1.39 7.18
C LEU A 29 -10.32 -1.57 6.93
N ALA A 30 -9.51 -1.26 7.93
CA ALA A 30 -8.08 -1.51 7.90
C ALA A 30 -7.78 -3.00 7.89
N ILE A 31 -6.98 -3.43 6.90
CA ILE A 31 -6.62 -4.84 6.71
C ILE A 31 -5.12 -5.08 6.73
N SER A 32 -4.32 -4.05 6.51
CA SER A 32 -2.87 -4.15 6.61
C SER A 32 -2.28 -2.79 6.90
N GLU A 33 -1.18 -2.79 7.66
CA GLU A 33 -0.29 -1.66 7.79
C GLU A 33 1.13 -2.19 7.60
N LYS A 34 1.88 -1.52 6.73
CA LYS A 34 3.24 -1.91 6.38
C LYS A 34 4.16 -0.73 6.58
N GLU A 35 5.14 -0.91 7.45
CA GLU A 35 6.33 -0.07 7.50
C GLU A 35 7.38 -0.62 6.52
N PHE A 36 8.01 0.29 5.79
CA PHE A 36 9.09 -0.02 4.86
C PHE A 36 10.39 0.52 5.42
N GLU A 37 11.48 -0.22 5.18
CA GLU A 37 12.81 0.28 5.52
C GLU A 37 13.24 1.41 4.59
N HIS A 38 14.02 2.32 5.15
CA HIS A 38 14.70 3.37 4.38
C HIS A 38 15.82 2.76 3.55
N THR A 39 15.71 2.80 2.22
CA THR A 39 16.69 2.20 1.31
C THR A 39 17.07 3.13 0.17
N GLU A 40 18.36 3.35 -0.05
CA GLU A 40 18.88 4.28 -1.05
C GLU A 40 18.91 3.71 -2.48
N GLY A 41 18.51 4.53 -3.45
CA GLY A 41 18.92 4.39 -4.86
C GLY A 41 18.25 3.31 -5.73
N HIS A 42 17.29 2.51 -5.24
CA HIS A 42 16.69 1.44 -6.06
C HIS A 42 15.16 1.34 -5.99
N LEU A 43 14.54 0.89 -7.10
CA LEU A 43 13.13 0.50 -7.17
C LEU A 43 12.90 -0.71 -6.27
N GLN A 44 11.96 -0.59 -5.33
CA GLN A 44 11.63 -1.70 -4.45
C GLN A 44 10.29 -2.33 -4.82
N THR A 45 10.28 -3.65 -4.92
CA THR A 45 9.05 -4.44 -5.04
C THR A 45 8.74 -5.05 -3.68
N ASN A 46 7.57 -4.76 -3.14
CA ASN A 46 7.13 -5.27 -1.85
C ASN A 46 5.84 -6.08 -2.02
N ASP A 47 5.86 -7.28 -1.49
CA ASP A 47 4.69 -8.15 -1.41
C ASP A 47 3.96 -7.96 -0.09
N ILE A 48 2.67 -7.65 -0.20
CA ILE A 48 1.79 -7.48 0.95
C ILE A 48 0.70 -8.55 0.87
N PRO A 49 0.82 -9.65 1.65
CA PRO A 49 -0.19 -10.69 1.68
C PRO A 49 -1.43 -10.20 2.43
N LEU A 50 -2.62 -10.37 1.84
CA LEU A 50 -3.89 -9.98 2.43
C LEU A 50 -4.76 -11.18 2.84
N ASN A 51 -4.15 -12.29 3.29
CA ASN A 51 -4.77 -13.44 3.97
C ASN A 51 -6.21 -13.80 3.53
N GLY A 52 -6.43 -14.10 2.25
CA GLY A 52 -7.73 -14.56 1.74
C GLY A 52 -8.84 -13.49 1.73
N THR A 53 -8.47 -12.22 1.83
CA THR A 53 -9.41 -11.09 1.85
C THR A 53 -10.02 -10.84 0.48
N THR A 54 -11.34 -10.63 0.45
CA THR A 54 -12.08 -10.06 -0.68
C THR A 54 -12.33 -8.57 -0.46
N ALA A 55 -12.38 -7.81 -1.55
CA ALA A 55 -12.67 -6.38 -1.57
C ALA A 55 -13.30 -5.99 -2.91
N THR A 56 -14.26 -5.07 -2.87
CA THR A 56 -14.79 -4.37 -4.05
C THR A 56 -13.94 -3.12 -4.31
N HIS A 57 -13.56 -2.43 -3.23
CA HIS A 57 -12.71 -1.24 -3.28
C HIS A 57 -11.50 -1.39 -2.34
N LEU A 58 -10.34 -0.92 -2.79
CA LEU A 58 -9.12 -0.83 -1.99
C LEU A 58 -8.71 0.62 -1.83
N ARG A 59 -8.28 0.98 -0.62
CA ARG A 59 -7.75 2.29 -0.30
C ARG A 59 -6.32 2.16 0.22
N PHE A 60 -5.41 2.86 -0.44
CA PHE A 60 -3.99 2.91 -0.12
C PHE A 60 -3.70 4.27 0.50
N ILE A 61 -3.29 4.30 1.76
CA ILE A 61 -3.05 5.53 2.51
C ILE A 61 -1.60 5.57 2.93
N ILE A 62 -0.83 6.48 2.35
CA ILE A 62 0.52 6.78 2.84
C ILE A 62 0.34 7.65 4.08
N THR A 63 0.62 7.08 5.25
CA THR A 63 0.46 7.78 6.54
C THR A 63 1.72 8.49 6.97
N SER A 64 2.89 8.06 6.47
CA SER A 64 4.15 8.75 6.69
C SER A 64 5.15 8.51 5.55
N GLY A 65 6.04 9.48 5.37
CA GLY A 65 7.19 9.38 4.49
C GLY A 65 8.51 9.71 5.19
N TYR A 66 9.62 9.32 4.59
CA TYR A 66 10.97 9.66 5.08
C TYR A 66 11.46 11.03 4.60
N ASP A 67 10.86 11.58 3.54
CA ASP A 67 11.19 12.89 2.97
C ASP A 67 9.89 13.66 2.67
N HIS A 68 10.03 14.90 2.22
CA HIS A 68 8.94 15.84 1.92
C HIS A 68 8.05 15.39 0.75
N PHE A 69 8.57 14.54 -0.14
CA PHE A 69 7.83 13.99 -1.28
C PHE A 69 7.79 12.48 -1.18
N VAL A 70 6.64 11.88 -1.51
CA VAL A 70 6.47 10.43 -1.57
C VAL A 70 6.01 10.00 -2.95
N SER A 71 6.52 8.85 -3.42
CA SER A 71 6.15 8.31 -4.72
C SER A 71 5.85 6.81 -4.65
N VAL A 72 4.73 6.43 -5.28
CA VAL A 72 4.39 5.04 -5.57
C VAL A 72 4.39 4.90 -7.09
N HIS A 73 5.23 4.01 -7.60
CA HIS A 73 5.41 3.83 -9.04
C HIS A 73 4.34 2.92 -9.64
N ARG A 74 4.05 1.82 -8.96
CA ARG A 74 3.05 0.84 -9.42
C ARG A 74 2.38 0.17 -8.24
N VAL A 75 1.07 0.01 -8.35
CA VAL A 75 0.28 -0.88 -7.49
C VAL A 75 -0.33 -1.95 -8.39
N SER A 76 -0.12 -3.21 -8.06
CA SER A 76 -0.73 -4.35 -8.74
C SER A 76 -1.43 -5.23 -7.72
N VAL A 77 -2.60 -5.75 -8.09
CA VAL A 77 -3.42 -6.64 -7.26
C VAL A 77 -3.60 -7.95 -8.02
N GLU A 78 -3.23 -9.06 -7.37
CA GLU A 78 -3.26 -10.43 -7.92
C GLU A 78 -4.09 -11.39 -7.04
#